data_AF-A0A423PFV4-F1
#
_entry.id   AF-A0A423PFV4-F1
#
_cell.length_a   1.000
_cell.length_b   1.000
_cell.length_c   1.000
_cell.angle_alpha   90.00
_cell.angle_beta   90.00
_cell.angle_gamma   90.00
#
_symmetry.space_group_name_H-M   'P 1'
#
loop_
_entity.id
_entity.type
_entity.pdbx_description
1 polymer ?
#
loop_
_entity_poly.entity_id
_entity_poly.type
_entity_poly.pdbx_seq_one_letter_code
_entity_poly.pdbx_strand_id
1 'polypeptide(L)'
;MRNRRIIIGATLVAAGGLLGTGTALGYDGTNCEEPGMCWEPKPGYPEKIEGSKYDPKHSESELNKQQESIRGMEKRNAMRVKHFKETGDWVYDTDELELQQAMDEEQSSS
;
A
#
# COMPACT_ATOMS: atom_id res chain seq x y z
N MET A 1 52.36 56.22 43.20
CA MET A 1 51.75 55.23 44.11
C MET A 1 50.72 54.40 43.35
N ARG A 2 50.90 53.08 43.37
CA ARG A 2 49.90 52.00 43.33
C ARG A 2 48.94 51.87 42.13
N ASN A 3 49.43 51.08 41.17
CA ASN A 3 48.86 49.81 40.68
C ASN A 3 47.67 49.81 39.70
N ARG A 4 48.07 49.64 38.43
CA ARG A 4 47.46 48.81 37.38
C ARG A 4 46.48 47.73 37.89
N ARG A 5 45.27 47.72 37.32
CA ARG A 5 44.55 46.50 36.99
C ARG A 5 44.07 46.58 35.54
N ILE A 6 44.94 46.09 34.66
CA ILE A 6 44.54 45.44 33.42
C ILE A 6 43.69 44.23 33.83
N ILE A 7 42.58 43.96 33.14
CA ILE A 7 42.32 42.67 32.49
C ILE A 7 41.08 42.84 31.60
N ILE A 8 41.37 42.82 30.32
CA ILE A 8 40.49 42.53 29.19
C ILE A 8 39.79 41.20 29.49
N GLY A 9 38.46 41.18 29.38
CA GLY A 9 37.66 39.99 29.65
C GLY A 9 36.35 40.00 28.86
N ALA A 10 36.39 40.39 27.58
CA ALA A 10 35.32 40.08 26.64
C ALA A 10 35.48 38.61 26.22
N THR A 11 35.09 37.70 27.10
CA THR A 11 35.08 36.26 26.82
C THR A 11 33.87 35.98 25.94
N LEU A 12 34.15 35.78 24.64
CA LEU A 12 33.28 35.08 23.71
C LEU A 12 32.90 33.72 24.30
N VAL A 13 31.70 33.60 24.84
CA VAL A 13 31.08 32.29 25.05
C VAL A 13 30.29 31.96 23.79
N ALA A 14 30.95 31.11 23.01
CA ALA A 14 30.49 30.37 21.87
C ALA A 14 29.02 29.92 21.94
N ALA A 15 28.33 30.06 20.80
CA ALA A 15 27.43 29.06 20.25
C ALA A 15 26.46 28.37 21.22
N GLY A 16 25.72 29.18 21.99
CA GLY A 16 24.60 28.68 22.79
C GLY A 16 23.32 28.61 21.96
N GLY A 17 23.07 27.48 21.29
CA GLY A 17 21.70 27.08 20.98
C GLY A 17 21.21 27.24 19.53
N LEU A 18 22.04 26.96 18.53
CA LEU A 18 21.55 26.41 17.25
C LEU A 18 21.06 24.94 17.39
N LEU A 19 20.79 24.49 18.61
CA LEU A 19 20.29 23.14 18.94
C LEU A 19 18.75 23.09 19.06
N GLY A 20 18.05 24.15 18.63
CA GLY A 20 16.58 24.22 18.62
C GLY A 20 15.93 23.88 17.28
N THR A 21 16.71 23.77 16.21
CA THR A 21 16.26 23.21 14.94
C THR A 21 17.00 21.90 14.75
N GLY A 22 16.58 20.86 15.50
CA GLY A 22 16.72 19.52 14.96
C GLY A 22 16.15 19.61 13.55
N THR A 23 17.03 19.58 12.55
CA THR A 23 16.65 19.45 11.15
C THR A 23 15.53 18.44 11.14
N ALA A 24 14.39 18.81 10.56
CA ALA A 24 13.30 17.89 10.32
C ALA A 24 13.78 16.83 9.29
N LEU A 25 14.72 15.98 9.69
CA LEU A 25 15.21 14.80 8.99
C LEU A 25 14.19 13.68 9.16
N GLY A 26 12.91 14.03 9.08
CA GLY A 26 11.81 13.12 9.32
C GLY A 26 11.37 12.51 8.01
N TYR A 27 11.95 11.36 7.64
CA TYR A 27 11.72 10.64 6.40
C TYR A 27 11.93 11.52 5.15
N ASP A 28 13.15 11.52 4.62
CA ASP A 28 13.55 12.21 3.39
C ASP A 28 13.61 11.30 2.15
N GLY A 29 13.43 9.99 2.36
CA GLY A 29 13.40 8.98 1.30
C GLY A 29 14.78 8.51 0.81
N THR A 30 15.87 8.88 1.50
CA THR A 30 17.25 8.54 1.09
C THR A 30 17.90 7.46 1.94
N ASN A 31 17.35 7.17 3.12
CA ASN A 31 17.80 6.07 3.98
C ASN A 31 17.05 4.78 3.62
N CYS A 32 17.76 3.78 3.11
CA CYS A 32 17.16 2.53 2.67
C CYS A 32 17.68 1.35 3.50
N GLU A 33 16.75 0.60 4.12
CA GLU A 33 17.05 -0.63 4.86
C GLU A 33 17.63 -1.69 3.93
N GLU A 34 17.04 -1.80 2.74
CA GLU A 34 17.48 -2.64 1.64
C GLU A 34 17.18 -1.97 0.28
N PRO A 35 17.79 -2.42 -0.84
CA PRO A 35 17.57 -1.82 -2.15
C PRO A 35 16.08 -1.78 -2.53
N GLY A 36 15.52 -0.57 -2.65
CA GLY A 36 14.10 -0.36 -2.99
C GLY A 36 13.17 -0.19 -1.78
N MET A 37 13.65 -0.38 -0.56
CA MET A 37 12.90 -0.17 0.68
C MET A 37 13.51 0.99 1.48
N CYS A 38 13.02 2.20 1.25
CA CYS A 38 13.51 3.43 1.89
C CYS A 38 12.48 4.08 2.83
N TRP A 39 11.45 3.34 3.21
CA TRP A 39 10.38 3.83 4.06
C TRP A 39 10.85 3.98 5.51
N GLU A 40 10.49 5.09 6.16
CA GLU A 40 10.73 5.34 7.58
C GLU A 40 9.49 6.00 8.21
N PRO A 41 9.18 5.73 9.50
CA PRO A 41 8.14 6.47 10.20
C PRO A 41 8.60 7.90 10.45
N LYS A 42 7.71 8.87 10.23
CA LYS A 42 7.98 10.27 10.60
C LYS A 42 8.14 10.41 12.12
N PRO A 43 8.90 11.42 12.60
CA PRO A 43 9.04 11.67 14.03
C PRO A 43 7.67 11.77 14.72
N GLY A 44 7.46 10.95 15.76
CA GLY A 44 6.19 10.88 16.49
C GLY A 44 5.14 9.90 15.92
N TYR A 45 5.46 9.17 14.85
CA TYR A 45 4.62 8.10 14.30
C TYR A 45 5.24 6.72 14.58
N PRO A 46 4.41 5.68 14.78
CA PRO A 46 4.92 4.34 15.04
C PRO A 46 5.41 3.67 13.76
N GLU A 47 6.36 2.75 13.91
CA GLU A 47 6.86 1.89 12.83
C GLU A 47 5.82 0.86 12.38
N LYS A 48 5.02 0.34 13.32
CA LYS A 48 3.86 -0.52 13.05
C LYS A 48 2.58 0.16 13.53
N ILE A 49 1.56 0.19 12.66
CA ILE A 49 0.30 0.88 12.95
C ILE A 49 -0.75 -0.01 13.64
N GLU A 50 -0.60 -1.33 13.60
CA GLU A 50 -1.49 -2.28 14.27
C GLU A 50 -1.53 -2.02 15.79
N GLY A 51 -2.73 -1.90 16.36
CA GLY A 51 -2.95 -1.57 17.76
C GLY A 51 -2.69 -0.10 18.14
N SER A 52 -2.19 0.73 17.22
CA SER A 52 -1.98 2.17 17.45
C SER A 52 -3.27 2.97 17.28
N LYS A 53 -3.24 4.27 17.58
CA LYS A 53 -4.33 5.19 17.24
C LYS A 53 -4.54 5.39 15.72
N TYR A 54 -3.61 4.89 14.91
CA TYR A 54 -3.65 4.94 13.44
C TYR A 54 -3.97 3.57 12.81
N ASP A 55 -4.35 2.57 13.61
CA ASP A 55 -4.74 1.26 13.12
C ASP A 55 -5.98 1.35 12.21
N PRO A 56 -5.90 0.95 10.93
CA PRO A 56 -7.01 1.07 9.99
C PRO A 56 -8.10 0.01 10.19
N LYS A 57 -7.83 -1.06 10.93
CA LYS A 57 -8.80 -2.13 11.26
C LYS A 57 -9.60 -2.64 10.05
N HIS A 58 -8.91 -2.86 8.93
CA HIS A 58 -9.55 -3.38 7.72
C HIS A 58 -10.22 -4.73 7.99
N SER A 59 -11.43 -4.90 7.47
CA SER A 59 -12.08 -6.21 7.46
C SER A 59 -11.44 -7.09 6.39
N GLU A 60 -11.05 -8.31 6.76
CA GLU A 60 -10.54 -9.30 5.82
C GLU A 60 -11.55 -9.60 4.71
N SER A 61 -12.85 -9.67 5.04
CA SER A 61 -13.91 -9.91 4.05
C SER A 61 -14.02 -8.78 3.03
N GLU A 62 -13.76 -7.53 3.40
CA GLU A 62 -13.81 -6.39 2.46
C GLU A 62 -12.58 -6.36 1.55
N LEU A 63 -11.39 -6.66 2.09
CA LEU A 63 -10.16 -6.73 1.31
C LEU A 63 -10.23 -7.82 0.23
N ASN A 64 -10.92 -8.93 0.51
CA ASN A 64 -11.01 -10.07 -0.40
C ASN A 64 -11.99 -9.88 -1.57
N LYS A 65 -12.96 -8.96 -1.49
CA LYS A 65 -13.99 -8.74 -2.52
C LYS A 65 -13.42 -8.47 -3.92
N GLN A 66 -12.29 -7.78 -4.01
CA GLN A 66 -11.65 -7.49 -5.30
C GLN A 66 -11.20 -8.79 -6.00
N GLN A 67 -10.57 -9.71 -5.26
CA GLN A 67 -10.13 -10.99 -5.82
C GLN A 67 -11.33 -11.87 -6.19
N GLU A 68 -12.38 -11.90 -5.36
CA GLU A 68 -13.60 -12.64 -5.66
C GLU A 68 -14.29 -12.13 -6.92
N SER A 69 -14.37 -10.80 -7.09
CA SER A 69 -14.90 -10.17 -8.30
C SER A 69 -14.10 -10.57 -9.53
N ILE A 70 -12.76 -10.53 -9.45
CA ILE A 70 -11.87 -10.93 -10.55
C ILE A 70 -12.07 -12.41 -10.91
N ARG A 71 -12.10 -13.32 -9.94
CA ARG A 71 -12.36 -14.75 -10.19
C ARG A 71 -13.72 -14.97 -10.88
N GLY A 72 -14.74 -14.22 -10.44
CA GLY A 72 -16.05 -14.23 -11.10
C GLY A 72 -15.99 -13.75 -12.54
N MET A 73 -15.25 -12.67 -12.81
CA MET A 73 -15.03 -12.16 -14.18
C MET A 73 -14.26 -13.16 -15.05
N GLU A 74 -13.19 -13.76 -14.52
CA GLU A 74 -12.38 -14.77 -15.22
C GLU A 74 -13.20 -16.01 -15.57
N LYS A 75 -13.99 -16.53 -14.62
CA LYS A 75 -14.91 -17.65 -14.87
C LYS A 75 -15.86 -17.32 -16.02
N ARG A 76 -16.52 -16.16 -15.96
CA ARG A 76 -17.46 -15.73 -17.02
C ARG A 76 -16.77 -15.57 -18.38
N ASN A 77 -15.57 -15.01 -18.41
CA ASN A 77 -14.81 -14.85 -19.66
C ASN A 77 -14.35 -16.20 -20.23
N ALA A 78 -13.96 -17.15 -19.38
CA ALA A 78 -13.61 -18.50 -19.81
C ALA A 78 -14.80 -19.20 -20.49
N MET A 79 -16.02 -19.06 -19.93
CA MET A 79 -17.24 -19.61 -20.54
C MET A 79 -17.49 -19.03 -21.93
N ARG A 80 -17.43 -17.69 -22.07
CA ARG A 80 -17.61 -17.01 -23.36
C ARG A 80 -16.60 -17.46 -24.41
N VAL A 81 -15.31 -17.47 -24.04
CA VAL A 81 -14.23 -17.85 -24.96
C VAL A 81 -14.32 -19.32 -25.35
N LYS A 82 -14.72 -20.21 -24.42
CA LYS A 82 -14.94 -21.63 -24.73
C LYS A 82 -16.04 -21.77 -25.78
N HIS A 83 -17.22 -21.19 -25.53
CA HIS A 83 -18.34 -21.25 -26.47
C HIS A 83 -17.94 -20.70 -27.84
N PHE A 84 -17.36 -19.50 -27.89
CA PHE A 84 -16.94 -18.87 -29.14
C PHE A 84 -15.94 -19.72 -29.94
N LYS A 85 -15.03 -20.43 -29.27
CA LYS A 85 -14.09 -21.36 -29.93
C LYS A 85 -14.78 -22.60 -30.50
N GLU A 86 -15.82 -23.09 -29.84
CA GLU A 86 -16.52 -24.32 -30.22
C GLU A 86 -17.54 -24.07 -31.33
N THR A 87 -18.26 -22.94 -31.29
CA THR A 87 -19.37 -22.64 -32.20
C THR A 87 -19.00 -21.64 -33.30
N GLY A 88 -18.05 -20.74 -33.04
CA GLY A 88 -17.77 -19.58 -33.90
C GLY A 88 -18.71 -18.39 -33.64
N ASP A 89 -19.71 -18.53 -32.77
CA ASP A 89 -20.68 -17.49 -32.42
C ASP A 89 -20.35 -16.86 -31.06
N TRP A 90 -20.40 -15.53 -30.98
CA TRP A 90 -20.11 -14.81 -29.74
C TRP A 90 -21.39 -14.54 -28.95
N VAL A 91 -21.44 -15.04 -27.72
CA VAL A 91 -22.51 -14.76 -26.74
C VAL A 91 -21.89 -14.16 -25.48
N TYR A 92 -22.41 -13.00 -25.05
CA TYR A 92 -21.90 -12.30 -23.86
C TYR A 92 -22.63 -12.71 -22.57
N ASP A 93 -23.94 -12.95 -22.66
CA ASP A 93 -24.75 -13.36 -21.52
C ASP A 93 -24.35 -14.77 -21.09
N THR A 94 -23.91 -14.94 -19.84
CA THR A 94 -23.47 -16.23 -19.34
C THR A 94 -24.63 -17.11 -18.89
N ASP A 95 -25.79 -16.52 -18.57
CA ASP A 95 -26.95 -17.27 -18.14
C ASP A 95 -27.54 -18.05 -19.32
N GLU A 96 -27.49 -17.46 -20.52
CA GLU A 96 -27.81 -18.14 -21.79
C GLU A 96 -26.87 -19.32 -22.07
N LEU A 97 -25.56 -19.14 -21.85
CA LEU A 97 -24.57 -20.20 -22.03
C LEU A 97 -24.74 -21.35 -21.04
N GLU A 98 -25.07 -21.05 -19.78
CA GLU A 98 -25.33 -22.06 -18.75
C GLU A 98 -26.60 -22.87 -19.04
N LEU A 99 -27.68 -22.21 -19.50
CA LEU A 99 -28.91 -22.88 -19.92
C LEU A 99 -28.68 -23.82 -21.11
N GLN A 100 -27.93 -23.36 -22.13
CA GLN A 100 -27.62 -24.19 -23.30
C GLN A 100 -26.80 -25.43 -22.89
N GLN A 101 -25.80 -25.26 -22.03
CA GLN A 101 -25.00 -26.38 -21.52
C GLN A 101 -25.86 -27.41 -20.77
N ALA A 102 -26.80 -26.97 -19.93
CA ALA A 102 -27.70 -27.87 -19.21
C ALA A 102 -28.61 -28.66 -20.18
N MET A 103 -29.13 -28.00 -21.23
CA MET A 103 -29.96 -28.66 -22.25
C MET A 103 -29.17 -29.67 -23.08
N ASP A 104 -27.93 -29.35 -23.46
CA ASP A 104 -27.05 -30.24 -24.22
C ASP A 104 -26.67 -31.49 -23.40
N GLU A 105 -26.42 -31.31 -22.09
CA GLU A 105 -26.14 -32.42 -21.16
C GLU A 105 -27.34 -33.38 -21.05
N GLU A 106 -28.57 -32.86 -20.90
CA GLU A 106 -29.79 -33.66 -20.86
C GLU A 106 -29.98 -34.46 -22.15
N GLN A 107 -29.80 -33.82 -23.32
CA GLN A 107 -29.92 -34.48 -24.61
C GLN A 107 -28.86 -35.57 -24.84
N SER A 108 -27.64 -35.40 -24.32
CA SER A 108 -26.57 -36.40 -24.43
C SER A 108 -26.78 -37.65 -23.55
N SER A 109 -27.67 -37.56 -22.56
CA SER A 109 -27.93 -38.62 -21.58
C SER A 109 -29.08 -39.58 -21.98
N SER A 110 -29.79 -39.25 -23.06
CA SER A 110 -30.90 -40.04 -23.65
C SER A 110 -30.45 -40.83 -24.87
#